data_AF-A0A2E1MVP7-F1
#
_entry.id   AF-A0A2E1MVP7-F1
#
_cell.length_a   1.000
_cell.length_b   1.000
_cell.length_c   1.000
_cell.angle_alpha   90.00
_cell.angle_beta   90.00
_cell.angle_gamma   90.00
#
_symmetry.space_group_name_H-M   'P 1'
#
loop_
_entity.id
_entity.type
_entity.pdbx_description
1 polymer ?
#
loop_
_entity_poly.entity_id
_entity_poly.type
_entity_poly.pdbx_seq_one_letter_code
_entity_poly.pdbx_strand_id
1 'polypeptide(L)'
;MIPFICHVFLILFGGFFGLSFAFNKNFAKNSLGFESIEARFMGRPLGFLMIGIVLMLIAALFQLGGFTSADEILGAMFIFTVLAFTYNLLTALKIFESFDGNDWPIKHAIRPLIPMIVIIIRYFTL
;
A
#
# COMPACT_ATOMS: atom_id res chain seq x y z
N MET A 1 16.74 -14.35 8.22
CA MET A 1 15.36 -14.86 8.45
C MET A 1 14.33 -13.73 8.50
N ILE A 2 14.58 -12.67 9.28
CA ILE A 2 13.68 -11.50 9.37
C ILE A 2 13.44 -10.83 8.00
N PRO A 3 14.46 -10.56 7.16
CA PRO A 3 14.23 -9.93 5.85
C PRO A 3 13.32 -10.73 4.92
N PHE A 4 13.44 -12.07 4.95
CA PHE A 4 12.59 -12.97 4.19
C PHE A 4 11.13 -12.89 4.65
N ILE A 5 10.89 -12.89 5.97
CA ILE A 5 9.53 -12.76 6.52
C ILE A 5 8.92 -11.41 6.16
N CYS A 6 9.67 -10.32 6.26
CA CYS A 6 9.21 -8.99 5.84
C CYS A 6 8.86 -8.96 4.35
N HIS A 7 9.67 -9.60 3.51
CA HIS A 7 9.44 -9.67 2.07
C HIS A 7 8.16 -10.45 1.73
N VAL A 8 7.97 -11.61 2.34
CA VAL A 8 6.75 -12.43 2.19
C VAL A 8 5.52 -11.67 2.72
N PHE A 9 5.64 -10.97 3.84
CA PHE A 9 4.56 -10.13 4.36
C PHE A 9 4.14 -9.05 3.35
N LEU A 10 5.11 -8.36 2.73
CA LEU A 10 4.81 -7.30 1.75
C LEU A 10 4.14 -7.86 0.49
N ILE A 11 4.51 -9.07 0.07
CA ILE A 11 3.82 -9.79 -1.02
C ILE A 11 2.37 -10.08 -0.65
N LEU A 12 2.11 -10.64 0.53
CA LEU A 12 0.75 -10.98 0.98
C LEU A 12 -0.10 -9.72 1.19
N PHE A 13 0.46 -8.71 1.84
CA PHE A 13 -0.19 -7.42 2.09
C PHE A 13 -0.52 -6.70 0.77
N GLY A 14 0.48 -6.53 -0.10
CA GLY A 14 0.31 -5.90 -1.40
C GLY A 14 -0.63 -6.70 -2.29
N GLY A 15 -0.55 -8.04 -2.27
CA GLY A 15 -1.39 -8.94 -3.06
C GLY A 15 -2.86 -8.84 -2.66
N PHE A 16 -3.14 -8.89 -1.35
CA PHE A 16 -4.49 -8.70 -0.82
C PHE A 16 -5.06 -7.33 -1.20
N PHE A 17 -4.30 -6.25 -0.99
CA PHE A 17 -4.75 -4.89 -1.33
C PHE A 17 -4.93 -4.71 -2.83
N GLY A 18 -3.96 -5.15 -3.65
CA GLY A 18 -3.99 -5.03 -5.10
C GLY A 18 -5.17 -5.77 -5.73
N LEU A 19 -5.38 -7.04 -5.36
CA LEU A 19 -6.53 -7.83 -5.83
C LEU A 19 -7.86 -7.23 -5.36
N SER A 20 -7.91 -6.74 -4.11
CA SER A 20 -9.12 -6.12 -3.58
C SER A 20 -9.47 -4.82 -4.30
N PHE A 21 -8.49 -3.97 -4.58
CA PHE A 21 -8.71 -2.75 -5.35
C PHE A 21 -9.07 -3.01 -6.83
N ALA A 22 -8.44 -4.01 -7.45
CA ALA A 22 -8.68 -4.33 -8.86
C ALA A 22 -10.05 -5.00 -9.08
N PHE A 23 -10.42 -5.96 -8.24
CA PHE A 23 -11.55 -6.86 -8.51
C PHE A 23 -12.71 -6.74 -7.52
N ASN A 24 -12.51 -6.23 -6.30
CA ASN A 24 -13.58 -6.13 -5.31
C ASN A 24 -14.30 -4.77 -5.36
N LYS A 25 -15.49 -4.76 -5.97
CA LYS A 25 -16.36 -3.58 -6.14
C LYS A 25 -16.81 -2.93 -4.83
N ASN A 26 -16.73 -3.64 -3.71
CA ASN A 26 -17.15 -3.17 -2.39
C ASN A 26 -15.97 -2.79 -1.50
N PHE A 27 -14.73 -3.10 -1.91
CA PHE A 27 -13.56 -2.85 -1.07
C PHE A 27 -13.33 -1.36 -0.81
N ALA A 28 -13.37 -0.53 -1.85
CA ALA A 28 -13.20 0.91 -1.68
C ALA A 28 -14.34 1.55 -0.85
N LYS A 29 -15.57 1.02 -0.93
CA LYS A 29 -16.67 1.47 -0.06
C LYS A 29 -16.45 1.06 1.39
N ASN A 30 -16.30 -0.24 1.65
CA ASN A 30 -16.26 -0.79 3.01
C ASN A 30 -14.95 -0.48 3.75
N SER A 31 -13.84 -0.41 3.01
CA SER A 31 -12.52 -0.19 3.59
C SER A 31 -12.16 1.28 3.62
N LEU A 32 -12.48 2.07 2.58
CA LEU A 32 -12.01 3.47 2.44
C LEU A 32 -13.11 4.52 2.57
N GLY A 33 -14.38 4.13 2.63
CA GLY A 33 -15.49 5.08 2.75
C GLY A 33 -15.90 5.74 1.43
N PHE A 34 -15.40 5.27 0.28
CA PHE A 34 -15.80 5.83 -1.01
C PHE A 34 -17.20 5.35 -1.41
N GLU A 35 -18.18 6.22 -1.22
CA GLU A 35 -19.59 6.00 -1.57
C GLU A 35 -19.82 5.98 -3.09
N SER A 36 -19.12 6.86 -3.84
CA SER A 36 -19.35 7.03 -5.27
C SER A 36 -18.79 5.86 -6.11
N ILE A 37 -19.51 5.50 -7.18
CA ILE A 37 -19.08 4.46 -8.13
C ILE A 37 -17.83 4.91 -8.89
N GLU A 38 -17.71 6.20 -9.17
CA GLU A 38 -16.59 6.82 -9.89
C GLU A 38 -15.28 6.74 -9.10
N ALA A 39 -15.31 7.08 -7.80
CA ALA A 39 -14.13 6.94 -6.93
C ALA A 39 -13.67 5.48 -6.80
N ARG A 40 -14.62 4.52 -6.84
CA ARG A 40 -14.30 3.09 -6.87
C ARG A 40 -13.63 2.67 -8.18
N PHE A 41 -14.03 3.25 -9.31
CA PHE A 41 -13.42 2.94 -10.60
C PHE A 41 -11.99 3.49 -10.68
N MET A 42 -11.73 4.67 -10.09
CA MET A 42 -10.37 5.22 -9.98
C MET A 42 -9.43 4.39 -9.09
N GLY A 43 -9.97 3.62 -8.14
CA GLY A 43 -9.17 2.69 -7.33
C GLY A 43 -8.63 1.48 -8.09
N ARG A 44 -9.20 1.13 -9.25
CA ARG A 44 -8.79 -0.06 -10.02
C ARG A 44 -7.40 0.07 -10.65
N PRO A 45 -7.04 1.18 -11.34
CA PRO A 45 -5.67 1.41 -11.78
C PRO A 45 -4.63 1.27 -10.66
N LEU A 46 -4.94 1.78 -9.47
CA LEU A 46 -4.07 1.66 -8.29
C LEU A 46 -3.95 0.19 -7.83
N GLY A 47 -5.03 -0.59 -7.93
CA GLY A 47 -5.01 -2.04 -7.70
C GLY A 47 -4.09 -2.78 -8.67
N PHE A 48 -4.15 -2.48 -9.97
CA PHE A 48 -3.26 -3.07 -10.97
C PHE A 48 -1.80 -2.68 -10.77
N LEU A 49 -1.53 -1.41 -10.42
CA LEU A 49 -0.18 -0.95 -10.09
C LEU A 49 0.37 -1.73 -8.88
N MET A 50 -0.44 -1.92 -7.84
CA MET A 50 -0.05 -2.70 -6.67
C MET A 50 0.20 -4.17 -7.00
N ILE A 51 -0.61 -4.78 -7.87
CA ILE A 51 -0.37 -6.14 -8.39
C ILE A 51 0.97 -6.21 -9.13
N GLY A 52 1.29 -5.21 -9.96
CA GLY A 52 2.58 -5.11 -10.64
C GLY A 52 3.76 -5.10 -9.66
N ILE A 53 3.68 -4.29 -8.60
CA ILE A 53 4.70 -4.25 -7.53
C ILE A 53 4.85 -5.63 -6.86
N VAL A 54 3.73 -6.31 -6.57
CA VAL A 54 3.75 -7.65 -5.96
C VAL A 54 4.41 -8.68 -6.87
N LEU A 55 4.12 -8.65 -8.18
CA LEU A 55 4.78 -9.54 -9.15
C LEU A 55 6.29 -9.30 -9.20
N MET A 56 6.72 -8.04 -9.13
CA MET A 56 8.15 -7.69 -9.08
C MET A 56 8.80 -8.16 -7.77
N LEU A 57 8.11 -8.04 -6.63
CA LEU A 57 8.59 -8.59 -5.35
C LEU A 57 8.71 -10.12 -5.39
N ILE A 58 7.76 -10.82 -6.04
CA ILE A 58 7.82 -12.27 -6.24
C ILE A 58 9.01 -12.63 -7.16
N ALA A 59 9.18 -11.91 -8.27
CA ALA A 59 10.29 -12.13 -9.19
C ALA A 59 11.65 -11.94 -8.49
N ALA A 60 11.80 -10.91 -7.67
CA ALA A 60 13.01 -10.68 -6.89
C ALA A 60 13.22 -11.74 -5.79
N LEU A 61 12.15 -12.25 -5.16
CA LEU A 61 12.24 -13.30 -4.13
C LEU A 61 12.77 -14.62 -4.70
N PHE A 62 12.36 -14.97 -5.92
CA PHE A 62 12.79 -16.19 -6.61
C PHE A 62 13.96 -15.96 -7.58
N GLN A 63 14.53 -14.75 -7.60
CA GLN A 63 15.63 -14.35 -8.51
C GLN A 63 15.33 -14.64 -9.99
N LEU A 64 14.06 -14.48 -10.40
CA LEU A 64 13.63 -14.69 -11.77
C LEU A 64 14.10 -13.51 -12.64
N GLY A 65 14.47 -13.74 -13.90
CA GLY A 65 14.77 -12.66 -14.84
C GLY A 65 16.01 -11.82 -14.52
N GLY A 66 16.92 -12.30 -13.66
CA GLY A 66 18.17 -11.61 -13.34
C GLY A 66 18.04 -10.53 -12.26
N PHE A 67 16.92 -10.45 -11.53
CA PHE A 67 16.79 -9.56 -10.38
C PHE A 67 17.71 -10.01 -9.24
N THR A 68 18.65 -9.15 -8.86
CA THR A 68 19.61 -9.38 -7.77
C THR A 68 19.13 -8.82 -6.43
N SER A 69 18.24 -7.82 -6.46
CA SER A 69 17.71 -7.14 -5.28
C SER A 69 16.26 -6.69 -5.50
N ALA A 70 15.56 -6.42 -4.39
CA ALA A 70 14.23 -5.79 -4.39
C ALA A 70 14.26 -4.38 -3.80
N ASP A 71 15.45 -3.83 -3.54
CA ASP A 71 15.60 -2.67 -2.66
C ASP A 71 15.07 -1.39 -3.32
N GLU A 72 15.16 -1.26 -4.64
CA GLU A 72 14.57 -0.15 -5.39
C GLU A 72 13.04 -0.16 -5.31
N ILE A 73 12.44 -1.34 -5.43
CA ILE A 73 10.98 -1.52 -5.33
C ILE A 73 10.53 -1.17 -3.91
N LEU A 74 11.25 -1.64 -2.91
CA LEU A 74 10.96 -1.37 -1.50
C LEU A 74 11.17 0.11 -1.15
N GLY A 75 12.17 0.76 -1.73
CA GLY A 75 12.39 2.20 -1.61
C GLY A 75 11.22 3.00 -2.20
N ALA A 76 10.74 2.62 -3.38
CA ALA A 76 9.56 3.25 -3.97
C ALA A 76 8.29 3.05 -3.11
N MET A 77 8.09 1.83 -2.57
CA MET A 77 7.00 1.55 -1.63
C MET A 77 7.12 2.36 -0.34
N PHE A 78 8.33 2.53 0.18
CA PHE A 78 8.58 3.34 1.37
C PHE A 78 8.14 4.78 1.14
N ILE A 79 8.61 5.42 0.06
CA ILE A 79 8.22 6.78 -0.31
C ILE A 79 6.69 6.89 -0.44
N PHE A 80 6.06 5.95 -1.13
CA PHE A 80 4.62 5.92 -1.28
C PHE A 80 3.88 5.85 0.07
N THR A 81 4.35 4.99 0.99
CA THR A 81 3.72 4.85 2.32
C THR A 81 3.91 6.08 3.20
N VAL A 82 5.05 6.77 3.11
CA VAL A 82 5.30 8.05 3.79
C VAL A 82 4.36 9.15 3.28
N LEU A 83 4.21 9.27 1.96
CA LEU A 83 3.30 10.25 1.35
C LEU A 83 1.85 9.94 1.72
N ALA A 84 1.45 8.66 1.67
CA ALA A 84 0.11 8.23 2.05
C ALA A 84 -0.17 8.50 3.55
N PHE A 85 0.80 8.23 4.43
CA PHE A 85 0.69 8.55 5.85
C PHE A 85 0.50 10.05 6.06
N THR A 86 1.35 10.86 5.44
CA THR A 86 1.33 12.32 5.56
C THR A 86 0.01 12.89 5.06
N TYR A 87 -0.48 12.45 3.91
CA TYR A 87 -1.79 12.86 3.39
C TYR A 87 -2.91 12.55 4.39
N ASN A 88 -2.99 11.30 4.86
CA ASN A 88 -4.06 10.89 5.79
C ASN A 88 -3.97 11.61 7.15
N LEU A 89 -2.76 11.91 7.62
CA LEU A 89 -2.54 12.68 8.85
C LEU A 89 -2.99 14.14 8.68
N LEU A 90 -2.60 14.79 7.58
CA LEU A 90 -2.99 16.17 7.27
C LEU A 90 -4.51 16.31 7.09
N THR A 91 -5.17 15.33 6.47
CA THR A 91 -6.64 15.28 6.39
C THR A 91 -7.28 15.04 7.76
N ALA A 92 -6.71 14.14 8.59
CA ALA A 92 -7.21 13.92 9.96
C ALA A 92 -7.06 15.16 10.87
N LEU A 93 -6.02 15.97 10.65
CA LEU A 93 -5.79 17.24 11.34
C LEU A 93 -6.61 18.41 10.75
N LYS A 94 -7.48 18.16 9.77
CA LYS A 94 -8.30 19.17 9.07
C LYS A 94 -7.48 20.26 8.36
N ILE A 95 -6.22 19.96 8.03
CA ILE A 95 -5.38 20.83 7.19
C ILE A 95 -5.79 20.68 5.72
N PHE A 96 -6.15 19.46 5.32
CA PHE A 96 -6.79 19.16 4.04
C PHE A 96 -8.26 18.82 4.22
N GLU A 97 -9.06 19.18 3.21
CA GLU A 97 -10.47 18.82 3.16
C GLU A 97 -10.63 17.29 2.98
N SER A 98 -11.57 16.71 3.72
CA SER A 98 -12.01 15.33 3.50
C SER A 98 -12.92 15.27 2.28
N PHE A 99 -12.87 14.15 1.56
CA PHE A 99 -13.62 13.97 0.32
C PHE A 99 -15.15 14.06 0.51
N ASP A 100 -15.65 13.77 1.70
CA ASP A 100 -17.06 13.75 2.07
C ASP A 100 -17.46 14.87 3.05
N GLY A 101 -16.52 15.77 3.40
CA GLY A 101 -16.73 16.84 4.37
C GLY A 101 -16.89 16.38 5.82
N ASN A 102 -16.79 15.07 6.10
CA ASN A 102 -16.88 14.51 7.45
C ASN A 102 -15.51 14.42 8.12
N ASP A 103 -15.50 14.17 9.44
CA ASP A 103 -14.26 13.94 10.18
C ASP A 103 -13.51 12.72 9.64
N TRP A 104 -12.26 12.92 9.21
CA TRP A 104 -11.42 11.85 8.65
C TRP A 104 -10.88 10.93 9.75
N PRO A 105 -11.26 9.64 9.79
CA PRO A 105 -10.88 8.76 10.89
C PRO A 105 -9.36 8.51 10.93
N ILE A 106 -8.73 8.69 12.11
CA ILE A 106 -7.27 8.51 12.29
C ILE A 106 -6.77 7.10 11.91
N LYS A 107 -7.66 6.10 11.94
CA LYS A 107 -7.37 4.73 11.47
C LYS A 107 -6.86 4.69 10.03
N HIS A 108 -7.22 5.66 9.18
CA HIS A 108 -6.74 5.71 7.80
C HIS A 108 -5.27 6.13 7.71
N ALA A 109 -4.78 6.95 8.65
CA ALA A 109 -3.34 7.24 8.78
C ALA A 109 -2.55 6.05 9.32
N ILE A 110 -3.16 5.19 10.14
CA ILE A 110 -2.50 3.99 10.69
C ILE A 110 -2.24 2.92 9.62
N ARG A 111 -3.05 2.86 8.56
CA ARG A 111 -2.92 1.79 7.55
C ARG A 111 -1.62 1.85 6.74
N PRO A 112 -1.16 3.01 6.24
CA PRO A 112 0.15 3.14 5.61
C PRO A 112 1.33 2.84 6.55
N LEU A 113 1.17 3.02 7.86
CA LEU A 113 2.22 2.73 8.85
C LEU A 113 2.59 1.24 8.89
N ILE A 114 1.64 0.33 8.63
CA ILE A 114 1.87 -1.12 8.66
C ILE A 114 2.98 -1.54 7.67
N PRO A 115 2.83 -1.32 6.33
CA PRO A 115 3.87 -1.67 5.39
C PRO A 115 5.14 -0.82 5.59
N MET A 116 5.01 0.45 6.01
CA MET A 116 6.16 1.31 6.26
C MET A 116 7.09 0.74 7.35
N ILE A 117 6.53 0.31 8.48
CA ILE A 117 7.31 -0.30 9.58
C ILE A 117 7.97 -1.59 9.11
N VAL A 118 7.28 -2.41 8.32
CA VAL A 118 7.86 -3.66 7.80
C VAL A 118 9.04 -3.40 6.88
N ILE A 119 8.99 -2.36 6.05
CA ILE A 119 10.11 -1.95 5.20
C ILE A 119 11.28 -1.45 6.05
N ILE A 120 11.02 -0.65 7.09
CA ILE A 120 12.04 -0.17 8.03
C ILE A 120 12.72 -1.34 8.75
N ILE A 121 11.94 -2.29 9.29
CA ILE A 121 12.47 -3.48 9.95
C ILE A 121 13.34 -4.27 8.99
N ARG A 122 12.87 -4.50 7.76
CA ARG A 122 13.68 -5.19 6.74
C ARG A 122 15.01 -4.48 6.50
N TYR A 123 15.00 -3.16 6.32
CA TYR A 123 16.20 -2.36 6.06
C TYR A 123 17.23 -2.46 7.19
N PHE A 124 16.81 -2.37 8.46
CA PHE A 124 17.72 -2.46 9.61
C PHE A 124 18.12 -3.89 9.98
N THR A 125 17.53 -4.91 9.35
CA THR A 125 17.85 -6.33 9.60
C THR A 125 18.47 -7.04 8.39
N LEU A 126 18.93 -6.25 7.41
CA LEU A 126 19.66 -6.70 6.21
C LEU A 126 20.88 -7.56 6.57
#